data_AF-A0AAP4FD44-F1
#
_entry.id   AF-A0AAP4FD44-F1
#
_cell.length_a   1.000
_cell.length_b   1.000
_cell.length_c   1.000
_cell.angle_alpha   90.00
_cell.angle_beta   90.00
_cell.angle_gamma   90.00
#
_symmetry.space_group_name_H-M   'P 1'
#
loop_
_entity.id
_entity.type
_entity.pdbx_description
1 polymer ?
#
loop_
_entity_poly.entity_id
_entity_poly.type
_entity_poly.pdbx_seq_one_letter_code
_entity_poly.pdbx_strand_id
1 'polypeptide(L)'
;MVTSSLFVETERPERYVKQLLSHLTRVKPDPEGGPDRARFVSSDVEAGTQLAFTDDGTTPDASNYTLLVCEPERGVAVTHNASSEETLERLEKVVTGHLWRFIHGREAQYPEHERNAE
;
A
#
# COMPACT_ATOMS: atom_id res chain seq x y z
N MET A 1 -10.03 11.33 10.06
CA MET A 1 -9.38 10.42 9.09
C MET A 1 -7.90 10.72 9.17
N VAL A 2 -7.02 9.72 9.10
CA VAL A 2 -5.57 9.92 9.21
C VAL A 2 -4.93 9.53 7.90
N THR A 3 -4.00 10.37 7.44
CA THR A 3 -3.36 10.20 6.13
C THR A 3 -1.85 10.12 6.32
N SER A 4 -1.22 9.23 5.57
CA SER A 4 0.23 9.04 5.55
C SER A 4 0.72 9.00 4.11
N SER A 5 1.80 9.70 3.81
CA SER A 5 2.39 9.71 2.48
C SER A 5 3.87 9.42 2.51
N LEU A 6 4.35 8.73 1.46
CA LEU A 6 5.76 8.47 1.23
C LEU A 6 6.04 8.41 -0.27
N PHE A 7 7.16 8.99 -0.69
CA PHE A 7 7.70 8.75 -2.02
C PHE A 7 8.81 7.69 -1.97
N VAL A 8 8.67 6.62 -2.77
CA VAL A 8 9.65 5.54 -2.84
C VAL A 8 10.41 5.63 -4.17
N GLU A 9 11.69 6.01 -4.10
CA GLU A 9 12.54 6.18 -5.28
C GLU A 9 12.83 4.85 -5.97
N THR A 10 12.61 4.81 -7.28
CA THR A 10 12.98 3.66 -8.12
C THR A 10 12.95 4.02 -9.60
N GLU A 11 13.89 3.48 -10.38
CA GLU A 11 13.91 3.62 -11.84
C GLU A 11 12.83 2.76 -12.53
N ARG A 12 12.18 1.83 -11.82
CA ARG A 12 11.22 0.86 -12.41
C ARG A 12 9.91 0.78 -11.61
N PRO A 13 9.21 1.90 -11.37
CA PRO A 13 8.05 1.94 -10.48
C PRO A 13 6.95 0.96 -10.87
N GLU A 14 6.58 0.91 -12.15
CA GLU A 14 5.53 0.00 -12.63
C GLU A 14 5.84 -1.48 -12.38
N ARG A 15 7.12 -1.88 -12.48
CA ARG A 15 7.52 -3.26 -12.24
C ARG A 15 7.25 -3.65 -10.80
N TYR A 16 7.65 -2.80 -9.86
CA TYR A 16 7.52 -3.06 -8.44
C TYR A 16 6.09 -2.92 -7.95
N VAL A 17 5.33 -1.97 -8.48
CA VAL A 17 3.88 -1.89 -8.24
C VAL A 17 3.19 -3.15 -8.75
N LYS A 18 3.42 -3.60 -10.00
CA LYS A 18 2.86 -4.87 -10.51
C LYS A 18 3.22 -6.08 -9.63
N GLN A 19 4.45 -6.13 -9.11
CA GLN A 19 4.90 -7.18 -8.19
C GLN A 19 4.16 -7.12 -6.85
N LEU A 20 4.02 -5.93 -6.25
CA LEU A 20 3.25 -5.69 -5.03
C LEU A 20 1.80 -6.13 -5.19
N LEU A 21 1.17 -5.67 -6.26
CA LEU A 21 -0.19 -6.00 -6.64
C LEU A 21 -0.42 -7.52 -6.75
N SER A 22 0.49 -8.21 -7.43
CA SER A 22 0.48 -9.67 -7.53
C SER A 22 0.68 -10.34 -6.17
N HIS A 23 1.52 -9.78 -5.29
CA HIS A 23 1.76 -10.30 -3.95
C HIS A 23 0.51 -10.19 -3.07
N LEU A 24 -0.04 -8.98 -2.93
CA LEU A 24 -1.16 -8.69 -2.03
C LEU A 24 -2.46 -9.42 -2.42
N THR A 25 -2.62 -9.79 -3.70
CA THR A 25 -3.82 -10.50 -4.17
C THR A 25 -3.70 -12.03 -4.19
N ARG A 26 -2.49 -12.58 -4.04
CA ARG A 26 -2.25 -14.04 -4.05
C ARG A 26 -2.22 -14.68 -2.67
N VAL A 27 -2.18 -13.91 -1.58
CA VAL A 27 -2.12 -14.46 -0.21
C VAL A 27 -3.47 -15.10 0.16
N LYS A 28 -3.43 -16.39 0.54
CA LYS A 28 -4.59 -17.15 1.06
C LYS A 28 -4.90 -16.68 2.49
N PRO A 29 -6.18 -16.70 2.90
CA PRO A 29 -6.57 -16.31 4.26
C PRO A 29 -5.87 -17.20 5.31
N ASP A 30 -5.32 -16.56 6.34
CA ASP A 30 -4.84 -17.23 7.54
C ASP A 30 -6.03 -17.47 8.49
N PRO A 31 -6.36 -18.72 8.85
CA PRO A 31 -7.54 -19.03 9.66
C PRO A 31 -7.43 -18.64 11.15
N GLU A 32 -6.25 -18.37 11.70
CA GLU A 32 -6.06 -18.15 13.16
C GLU A 32 -5.80 -16.69 13.58
N GLY A 33 -5.75 -15.76 12.62
CA GLY A 33 -5.61 -14.32 12.89
C GLY A 33 -4.48 -13.69 12.09
N GLY A 34 -4.85 -13.05 10.98
CA GLY A 34 -3.93 -12.24 10.16
C GLY A 34 -4.68 -11.45 9.07
N PRO A 35 -4.74 -10.10 9.13
CA PRO A 35 -5.58 -9.26 8.27
C PRO A 35 -4.77 -8.56 7.16
N ASP A 36 -4.78 -9.02 5.90
CA ASP A 36 -3.88 -8.44 4.86
C ASP A 36 -4.43 -8.54 3.43
N ARG A 37 -5.73 -8.35 3.21
CA ARG A 37 -6.31 -8.38 1.85
C ARG A 37 -6.53 -6.98 1.31
N ALA A 38 -5.65 -6.58 0.39
CA ALA A 38 -5.92 -5.51 -0.54
C ALA A 38 -6.85 -6.02 -1.65
N ARG A 39 -8.04 -5.43 -1.77
CA ARG A 39 -8.90 -5.59 -2.95
C ARG A 39 -8.62 -4.43 -3.89
N PHE A 40 -8.53 -4.74 -5.18
CA PHE A 40 -8.55 -3.71 -6.21
C PHE A 40 -9.92 -3.07 -6.25
N VAL A 41 -9.98 -1.76 -6.04
CA VAL A 41 -11.23 -1.00 -6.14
C VAL A 41 -11.26 -0.15 -7.41
N SER A 42 -10.11 0.33 -7.90
CA SER A 42 -10.03 1.01 -9.18
C SER A 42 -8.59 1.03 -9.73
N SER A 43 -8.47 0.89 -11.04
CA SER A 43 -7.23 1.13 -11.80
C SER A 43 -7.53 2.21 -12.86
N ASP A 44 -7.72 3.44 -12.42
CA ASP A 44 -7.71 4.55 -13.35
C ASP A 44 -6.25 4.94 -13.60
N VAL A 45 -5.75 4.63 -14.80
CA VAL A 45 -4.32 4.67 -15.12
C VAL A 45 -3.77 6.10 -15.04
N GLU A 46 -4.62 7.11 -15.20
CA GLU A 46 -4.24 8.53 -15.05
C GLU A 46 -4.26 9.02 -13.60
N ALA A 47 -5.00 8.38 -12.70
CA ALA A 47 -5.11 8.78 -11.28
C ALA A 47 -4.25 7.93 -10.33
N GLY A 48 -3.78 6.76 -10.77
CA GLY A 48 -3.03 5.81 -9.96
C GLY A 48 -3.84 4.56 -9.60
N THR A 49 -3.18 3.61 -8.93
CA THR A 49 -3.83 2.37 -8.47
C THR A 49 -4.36 2.55 -7.05
N GLN A 50 -5.66 2.36 -6.85
CA GLN A 50 -6.27 2.39 -5.53
C GLN A 50 -6.53 0.97 -4.99
N LEU A 51 -6.02 0.72 -3.79
CA LEU A 51 -6.19 -0.51 -3.02
C LEU A 51 -7.06 -0.23 -1.81
N ALA A 52 -8.25 -0.81 -1.73
CA ALA A 52 -9.03 -0.78 -0.49
C ALA A 52 -8.78 -2.06 0.31
N PHE A 53 -8.76 -1.93 1.62
CA PHE A 53 -8.47 -3.03 2.52
C PHE A 53 -9.75 -3.55 3.15
N THR A 54 -9.77 -4.85 3.40
CA THR A 54 -10.90 -5.54 4.04
C THR A 54 -10.45 -6.04 5.41
N ASP A 55 -11.11 -5.63 6.48
CA ASP A 55 -10.88 -6.23 7.80
C ASP A 55 -11.45 -7.66 7.89
N ASP A 56 -12.51 -7.93 7.13
CA ASP A 56 -13.27 -9.20 7.09
C ASP A 56 -12.84 -10.14 5.94
N GLY A 57 -11.91 -9.72 5.07
CA GLY A 57 -11.49 -10.47 3.89
C GLY A 57 -12.46 -10.43 2.69
N THR A 58 -13.62 -9.80 2.84
CA THR A 58 -14.75 -9.86 1.90
C THR A 58 -15.25 -8.50 1.42
N THR A 59 -15.34 -7.51 2.30
CA THR A 59 -15.98 -6.22 2.01
C THR A 59 -14.93 -5.10 2.01
N PRO A 60 -14.62 -4.48 0.85
CA PRO A 60 -13.69 -3.35 0.81
C PRO A 60 -14.27 -2.16 1.58
N ASP A 61 -13.49 -1.65 2.53
CA ASP A 61 -13.82 -0.40 3.22
C ASP A 61 -13.24 0.78 2.44
N ALA A 62 -14.13 1.59 1.86
CA ALA A 62 -13.73 2.79 1.12
C ALA A 62 -13.07 3.86 2.01
N SER A 63 -13.19 3.74 3.33
CA SER A 63 -12.55 4.63 4.31
C SER A 63 -11.08 4.28 4.58
N ASN A 64 -10.66 3.07 4.17
CA ASN A 64 -9.34 2.51 4.44
C ASN A 64 -8.69 2.05 3.13
N TYR A 65 -7.88 2.92 2.53
CA TYR A 65 -7.30 2.68 1.22
C TYR A 65 -5.86 3.19 1.06
N THR A 66 -5.15 2.64 0.08
CA THR A 66 -3.86 3.15 -0.38
C THR A 66 -3.94 3.53 -1.86
N LEU A 67 -3.45 4.71 -2.19
CA LEU A 67 -3.24 5.17 -3.56
C LEU A 67 -1.76 5.02 -3.93
N LEU A 68 -1.50 4.45 -5.10
CA LEU A 68 -0.17 4.27 -5.68
C LEU A 68 -0.09 4.99 -7.02
N VAL A 69 0.77 6.00 -7.12
CA VAL A 69 1.01 6.72 -8.37
C VAL A 69 2.43 6.44 -8.84
N CYS A 70 2.56 5.81 -10.01
CA CYS A 70 3.87 5.59 -10.63
C CYS A 70 4.31 6.87 -11.32
N GLU A 71 5.46 7.42 -10.91
CA GLU A 71 6.13 8.50 -11.62
C GLU A 71 7.28 7.92 -12.45
N PRO A 72 7.16 7.88 -13.80
CA PRO A 72 8.17 7.29 -14.67
C PRO A 72 9.57 7.82 -14.36
N GLU A 73 10.54 6.90 -14.24
CA GLU A 73 11.95 7.19 -13.97
C GLU A 73 12.25 7.90 -12.63
N ARG A 74 11.24 8.12 -11.77
CA ARG A 74 11.42 8.75 -10.45
C ARG A 74 11.10 7.80 -9.30
N GLY A 75 9.93 7.15 -9.32
CA GLY A 75 9.51 6.34 -8.20
C GLY A 75 8.01 6.13 -8.08
N VAL A 76 7.55 5.80 -6.88
CA VAL A 76 6.15 5.56 -6.55
C VAL A 76 5.74 6.49 -5.42
N ALA A 77 4.76 7.37 -5.68
CA ALA A 77 4.09 8.11 -4.63
C ALA A 77 3.03 7.19 -3.98
N VAL A 78 3.12 7.02 -2.67
CA VAL A 78 2.23 6.19 -1.87
C VAL A 78 1.47 7.07 -0.90
N THR A 79 0.15 6.97 -0.89
CA THR A 79 -0.72 7.69 0.06
C THR A 79 -1.68 6.71 0.72
N HIS A 80 -1.59 6.56 2.03
CA HIS A 80 -2.50 5.78 2.86
C HIS A 80 -3.55 6.70 3.47
N ASN A 81 -4.80 6.26 3.43
CA ASN A 81 -5.92 6.89 4.14
C ASN A 81 -6.53 5.84 5.05
N ALA A 82 -6.70 6.19 6.33
CA ALA A 82 -7.24 5.29 7.33
C ALA A 82 -8.22 5.97 8.28
N SER A 83 -9.16 5.19 8.80
CA SER A 83 -10.11 5.63 9.83
C SER A 83 -9.50 5.78 11.23
N SER A 84 -8.35 5.15 11.48
CA SER A 84 -7.63 5.16 12.76
C SER A 84 -6.12 5.04 12.56
N GLU A 85 -5.32 5.41 13.57
CA GLU A 85 -3.86 5.22 13.53
C GLU A 85 -3.46 3.74 13.48
N GLU A 86 -4.18 2.86 14.19
CA GLU A 86 -3.92 1.43 14.15
C GLU A 86 -4.04 0.88 12.72
N THR A 87 -5.09 1.28 11.99
CA THR A 87 -5.27 0.87 10.60
C THR A 87 -4.22 1.52 9.69
N LEU A 88 -3.83 2.76 9.94
CA LEU A 88 -2.78 3.44 9.20
C LEU A 88 -1.44 2.70 9.30
N GLU A 89 -1.02 2.34 10.52
CA GLU A 89 0.22 1.60 10.76
C GLU A 89 0.23 0.23 10.07
N ARG A 90 -0.95 -0.43 10.02
CA ARG A 90 -1.12 -1.66 9.24
C ARG A 90 -0.92 -1.41 7.75
N LEU A 91 -1.59 -0.41 7.17
CA LEU A 91 -1.45 -0.07 5.75
C LEU A 91 -0.01 0.26 5.36
N GLU A 92 0.68 1.06 6.18
CA GLU A 92 2.10 1.39 6.00
C GLU A 92 2.96 0.13 6.00
N LYS A 93 2.80 -0.74 7.00
CA LYS A 93 3.58 -1.98 7.15
C LYS A 93 3.36 -2.95 5.99
N VAL A 94 2.14 -3.03 5.48
CA VAL A 94 1.76 -3.98 4.43
C VAL A 94 2.16 -3.44 3.08
N VAL A 95 1.60 -2.31 2.66
CA VAL A 95 1.82 -1.79 1.30
C VAL A 95 3.25 -1.28 1.16
N THR A 96 3.62 -0.31 1.98
CA THR A 96 4.92 0.34 1.86
C THR A 96 6.04 -0.60 2.32
N GLY A 97 5.80 -1.41 3.34
CA GLY A 97 6.77 -2.40 3.80
C GLY A 97 7.08 -3.48 2.75
N HIS A 98 6.09 -3.94 2.00
CA HIS A 98 6.34 -4.86 0.89
C HIS A 98 6.99 -4.16 -0.32
N LEU A 99 6.50 -2.98 -0.70
CA LEU A 99 7.06 -2.23 -1.82
C LEU A 99 8.55 -1.91 -1.60
N TRP A 100 8.89 -1.40 -0.41
CA TRP A 100 10.26 -1.10 -0.01
C TRP A 100 11.16 -2.33 -0.11
N ARG A 101 10.71 -3.48 0.41
CA ARG A 101 11.47 -4.73 0.35
C ARG A 101 11.67 -5.25 -1.07
N PHE A 102 10.71 -5.01 -1.97
CA PHE A 102 10.89 -5.38 -3.38
C PHE A 102 11.93 -4.51 -4.08
N ILE A 103 12.02 -3.23 -3.73
CA ILE A 103 12.95 -2.28 -4.35
C ILE A 103 14.34 -2.38 -3.74
N HIS A 104 14.45 -2.33 -2.40
CA HIS A 104 15.72 -2.18 -1.68
C HIS A 104 16.20 -3.47 -0.99
N GLY A 105 15.37 -4.52 -0.94
CA GLY A 105 15.68 -5.76 -0.23
C GLY A 105 15.25 -5.75 1.25
N ARG A 106 15.41 -6.89 1.92
CA ARG A 106 14.87 -7.10 3.29
C ARG A 106 15.64 -6.39 4.41
N GLU A 107 16.91 -6.07 4.16
CA GLU A 107 17.83 -5.52 5.16
C GLU A 107 17.92 -3.98 5.09
N ALA A 108 17.20 -3.36 4.15
CA ALA A 108 17.21 -1.91 3.98
C ALA A 108 16.47 -1.21 5.12
N GLN A 109 17.08 -0.16 5.66
CA GLN A 109 16.45 0.71 6.67
C GLN A 109 15.17 1.33 6.09
N TYR A 110 14.08 1.22 6.85
CA TYR A 110 12.78 1.70 6.41
C TYR A 110 12.65 3.21 6.66
N PRO A 111 12.19 4.01 5.68
CA PRO A 111 12.06 5.45 5.84
C PRO A 111 10.88 5.80 6.75
N GLU A 112 10.92 7.00 7.33
CA GLU A 112 9.80 7.56 8.07
C GLU A 112 8.76 8.14 7.11
N HIS A 113 7.48 7.95 7.45
CA HIS A 113 6.35 8.50 6.70
C HIS A 113 6.03 9.93 7.11
N GLU A 114 5.60 10.75 6.15
CA GLU A 114 4.97 12.03 6.46
C GLU A 114 3.50 11.78 6.83
N ARG A 115 3.15 11.96 8.11
CA ARG A 115 1.80 11.76 8.63
C ARG A 115 1.10 13.10 8.87
N ASN A 116 -0.15 13.20 8.42
CA ASN A 116 -1.03 14.34 8.67
C ASN A 116 -2.34 13.84 9.28
N ALA A 117 -2.73 14.43 10.40
CA ALA A 117 -4.08 14.31 10.94
C ALA A 117 -4.86 15.56 10.49
N GLU A 118 -5.92 15.35 9.70
CA GLU A 118 -6.92 16.40 9.42
C GLU A 118 -7.87 16.61 10.61
#